data_AF-A0A7K0BW73-F1
#
_entry.id   AF-A0A7K0BW73-F1
#
_cell.length_a   1.000
_cell.length_b   1.000
_cell.length_c   1.000
_cell.angle_alpha   90.00
_cell.angle_beta   90.00
_cell.angle_gamma   90.00
#
_symmetry.space_group_name_H-M   'P 1'
#
loop_
_entity.id
_entity.type
_entity.pdbx_description
1 polymer ?
#
loop_
_entity_poly.entity_id
_entity_poly.type
_entity_poly.pdbx_seq_one_letter_code
_entity_poly.pdbx_strand_id
1 'polypeptide(L)'
;MKYVSSLLVVAVLATACSGGAEKPPAKPGAAQAEAVAAPVKDGAAPGEVVGAYLKAINAHDRKAGQALTTGYFAELQKQVVRQDDIFKDARLAGIKIDAPVVERGYKSPDGHRYADAVNVPVSFDLQHAHLQSMPDGPTDWGYLLVRTAPGKPWRINDQGVG
;
A
#
# COMPACT_ATOMS: atom_id res chain seq x y z
N MET A 1 -83.96 8.11 11.26
CA MET A 1 -84.08 9.30 10.38
C MET A 1 -82.77 9.46 9.61
N LYS A 2 -82.87 9.85 8.33
CA LYS A 2 -81.99 10.78 7.54
C LYS A 2 -80.48 10.82 7.92
N TYR A 3 -79.55 10.38 7.06
CA TYR A 3 -78.86 11.18 6.00
C TYR A 3 -78.09 12.40 6.58
N VAL A 4 -76.84 12.74 6.23
CA VAL A 4 -76.13 12.70 4.92
C VAL A 4 -74.60 12.43 5.07
N SER A 5 -73.99 11.97 3.97
CA SER A 5 -72.57 11.78 3.62
C SER A 5 -71.54 12.86 4.02
N SER A 6 -70.27 12.43 4.05
CA SER A 6 -69.16 13.09 3.32
C SER A 6 -68.20 12.03 2.74
N LEU A 7 -67.82 12.18 1.47
CA LEU A 7 -66.81 11.38 0.75
C LEU A 7 -65.40 11.98 0.90
N LEU A 8 -64.39 11.21 0.43
CA LEU A 8 -62.92 11.44 0.27
C LEU A 8 -62.08 10.71 1.35
N VAL A 9 -60.91 10.09 1.11
CA VAL A 9 -60.22 9.51 -0.08
C VAL A 9 -59.48 8.22 0.42
N VAL A 10 -58.76 7.36 -0.33
CA VAL A 10 -58.11 7.39 -1.66
C VAL A 10 -58.44 6.08 -2.42
N ALA A 11 -57.90 5.87 -3.63
CA ALA A 11 -57.98 4.61 -4.37
C ALA A 11 -56.61 3.92 -4.53
N VAL A 12 -56.63 2.59 -4.73
CA VAL A 12 -55.59 1.71 -5.31
C VAL A 12 -54.23 1.61 -4.58
N LEU A 13 -53.90 0.41 -4.09
CA LEU A 13 -52.89 -0.45 -4.74
C LEU A 13 -52.99 -1.91 -4.27
N ALA A 14 -52.59 -2.83 -5.15
CA ALA A 14 -53.05 -4.22 -5.13
C ALA A 14 -52.13 -5.17 -4.33
N THR A 15 -52.75 -6.15 -3.67
CA THR A 15 -52.06 -7.34 -3.17
C THR A 15 -51.96 -8.38 -4.28
N ALA A 16 -50.74 -8.81 -4.62
CA ALA A 16 -50.50 -9.99 -5.44
C ALA A 16 -49.35 -10.81 -4.83
N CYS A 17 -49.56 -12.12 -4.70
CA CYS A 17 -48.70 -12.99 -3.90
C CYS A 17 -47.52 -13.57 -4.68
N SER A 18 -46.39 -13.68 -3.97
CA SER A 18 -45.37 -14.74 -4.01
C SER A 18 -45.29 -15.67 -5.24
N GLY A 19 -44.22 -15.51 -6.03
CA GLY A 19 -43.68 -16.53 -6.93
C GLY A 19 -42.16 -16.37 -7.01
N GLY A 20 -41.41 -17.23 -6.33
CA GLY A 20 -39.99 -16.99 -6.03
C GLY A 20 -39.01 -17.38 -7.12
N ALA A 21 -37.98 -16.55 -7.32
CA ALA A 21 -36.65 -16.93 -7.83
C ALA A 21 -35.63 -15.79 -7.58
N GLU A 22 -35.55 -15.26 -6.36
CA GLU A 22 -34.50 -14.29 -6.04
C GLU A 22 -33.13 -14.96 -6.04
N LYS A 23 -32.37 -14.65 -7.08
CA LYS A 23 -30.94 -14.93 -7.21
C LYS A 23 -30.24 -14.44 -5.93
N PRO A 24 -29.47 -15.29 -5.22
CA PRO A 24 -28.84 -14.88 -3.97
C PRO A 24 -27.90 -13.68 -4.22
N PRO A 25 -27.81 -12.72 -3.28
CA PRO A 25 -26.95 -11.57 -3.43
C PRO A 25 -25.51 -12.03 -3.67
N ALA A 26 -24.87 -11.48 -4.70
CA ALA A 26 -23.51 -11.81 -5.04
C ALA A 26 -22.60 -11.50 -3.85
N LYS A 27 -21.96 -12.54 -3.31
CA LYS A 27 -21.06 -12.47 -2.17
C LYS A 27 -20.00 -11.37 -2.41
N PRO A 28 -19.94 -10.29 -1.62
CA PRO A 28 -18.86 -9.31 -1.68
C PRO A 28 -17.61 -9.98 -1.09
N GLY A 29 -16.92 -10.74 -1.94
CA GLY A 29 -15.87 -11.67 -1.53
C GLY A 29 -14.93 -12.05 -2.67
N ALA A 30 -14.90 -11.25 -3.73
CA ALA A 30 -13.73 -11.14 -4.58
C ALA A 30 -12.82 -10.09 -3.93
N ALA A 31 -12.08 -10.49 -2.89
CA ALA A 31 -10.87 -9.77 -2.53
C ALA A 31 -10.02 -9.70 -3.81
N GLN A 32 -9.59 -8.50 -4.19
CA GLN A 32 -8.75 -8.33 -5.36
C GLN A 32 -7.52 -9.20 -5.17
N ALA A 33 -7.27 -10.12 -6.09
CA ALA A 33 -5.99 -10.81 -6.14
C ALA A 33 -4.96 -9.74 -6.51
N GLU A 34 -4.33 -9.15 -5.49
CA GLU A 34 -3.33 -8.11 -5.68
C GLU A 34 -2.24 -8.67 -6.59
N ALA A 35 -2.07 -8.02 -7.74
CA ALA A 35 -1.14 -8.48 -8.74
C ALA A 35 0.28 -8.43 -8.14
N VAL A 36 0.92 -9.61 -8.08
CA VAL A 36 2.32 -9.77 -7.67
C VAL A 36 3.14 -8.66 -8.31
N ALA A 37 3.88 -7.91 -7.49
CA ALA A 37 4.60 -6.73 -7.94
C ALA A 37 5.52 -7.08 -9.12
N ALA A 38 5.18 -6.57 -10.31
CA ALA A 38 5.94 -6.85 -11.52
C ALA A 38 7.41 -6.42 -11.34
N PRO A 39 8.39 -7.21 -11.82
CA PRO A 39 9.79 -6.89 -11.66
C PRO A 39 10.10 -5.53 -12.30
N VAL A 40 10.75 -4.67 -11.53
CA VAL A 40 11.13 -3.32 -11.97
C VAL A 40 12.17 -3.42 -13.07
N LYS A 41 11.97 -2.67 -14.16
CA LYS A 41 12.87 -2.63 -15.32
C LYS A 41 14.24 -2.07 -14.94
N ASP A 42 15.28 -2.52 -15.63
CA ASP A 42 16.59 -1.88 -15.55
C ASP A 42 16.48 -0.40 -15.98
N GLY A 43 17.09 0.49 -15.21
CA GLY A 43 17.04 1.94 -15.44
C GLY A 43 15.79 2.66 -14.92
N ALA A 44 14.87 1.97 -14.23
CA ALA A 44 13.70 2.60 -13.60
C ALA A 44 14.06 3.77 -12.66
N ALA A 45 13.17 4.74 -12.56
CA ALA A 45 13.32 5.91 -11.69
C ALA A 45 13.19 5.54 -10.20
N PRO A 46 13.78 6.32 -9.26
CA PRO A 46 13.71 6.02 -7.83
C PRO A 46 12.28 5.85 -7.30
N GLY A 47 11.34 6.70 -7.72
CA GLY A 47 9.93 6.59 -7.34
C GLY A 47 9.23 5.34 -7.87
N GLU A 48 9.66 4.78 -9.01
CA GLU A 48 9.14 3.50 -9.52
C GLU A 48 9.64 2.31 -8.67
N VAL A 49 10.89 2.36 -8.21
CA VAL A 49 11.45 1.36 -7.28
C VAL A 49 10.72 1.39 -5.94
N VAL A 50 10.49 2.57 -5.38
CA VAL A 50 9.70 2.73 -4.14
C VAL A 50 8.25 2.29 -4.34
N GLY A 51 7.60 2.68 -5.44
CA GLY A 51 6.24 2.24 -5.74
C GLY A 51 6.09 0.74 -5.91
N ALA A 52 7.11 0.05 -6.44
CA ALA A 52 7.13 -1.41 -6.50
C ALA A 52 7.39 -2.06 -5.12
N TYR A 53 8.22 -1.43 -4.28
CA TYR A 53 8.49 -1.88 -2.91
C TYR A 53 7.25 -1.76 -2.01
N LEU A 54 6.52 -0.64 -2.08
CA LEU A 54 5.25 -0.46 -1.36
C LEU A 54 4.16 -1.43 -1.83
N LYS A 55 4.12 -1.76 -3.13
CA LYS A 55 3.24 -2.82 -3.65
C LYS A 55 3.63 -4.20 -3.12
N ALA A 56 4.92 -4.48 -2.97
CA ALA A 56 5.40 -5.72 -2.37
C ALA A 56 5.05 -5.83 -0.88
N ILE A 57 4.99 -4.70 -0.15
CA ILE A 57 4.46 -4.65 1.23
C ILE A 57 2.98 -5.06 1.25
N ASN A 58 2.11 -4.39 0.48
CA ASN A 58 0.68 -4.70 0.43
C ASN A 58 0.41 -6.15 -0.02
N ALA A 59 1.13 -6.64 -1.02
CA ALA A 59 1.04 -8.02 -1.50
C ALA A 59 1.67 -9.07 -0.55
N HIS A 60 2.22 -8.63 0.59
CA HIS A 60 2.95 -9.45 1.56
C HIS A 60 4.14 -10.24 0.96
N ASP A 61 4.71 -9.74 -0.15
CA ASP A 61 5.81 -10.37 -0.89
C ASP A 61 7.16 -9.78 -0.46
N ARG A 62 7.63 -10.23 0.70
CA ARG A 62 8.98 -9.95 1.22
C ARG A 62 10.09 -10.23 0.21
N LYS A 63 9.94 -11.24 -0.67
CA LYS A 63 10.98 -11.62 -1.63
C LYS A 63 11.08 -10.58 -2.76
N ALA A 64 9.94 -10.13 -3.29
CA ALA A 64 9.90 -9.03 -4.26
C ALA A 64 10.42 -7.73 -3.62
N GLY A 65 10.03 -7.44 -2.37
CA GLY A 65 10.54 -6.31 -1.60
C GLY A 65 12.08 -6.32 -1.51
N GLN A 66 12.66 -7.42 -1.03
CA GLN A 66 14.11 -7.58 -0.88
C GLN A 66 14.89 -7.49 -2.20
N ALA A 67 14.30 -7.89 -3.34
CA ALA A 67 14.93 -7.74 -4.66
C ALA A 67 15.14 -6.27 -5.09
N LEU A 68 14.42 -5.33 -4.47
CA LEU A 68 14.50 -3.88 -4.71
C LEU A 68 15.44 -3.16 -3.74
N THR A 69 16.00 -3.88 -2.76
CA THR A 69 16.88 -3.34 -1.70
C THR A 69 18.36 -3.63 -1.95
N THR A 70 19.26 -2.97 -1.24
CA THR A 70 20.66 -3.40 -1.13
C THR A 70 20.74 -4.68 -0.29
N GLY A 71 21.82 -5.46 -0.46
CA GLY A 71 22.02 -6.66 0.35
C GLY A 71 22.07 -6.35 1.84
N TYR A 72 22.71 -5.24 2.22
CA TYR A 72 22.72 -4.73 3.59
C TYR A 72 21.31 -4.52 4.16
N PHE A 73 20.48 -3.76 3.45
CA PHE A 73 19.14 -3.44 3.92
C PHE A 73 18.23 -4.68 3.95
N ALA A 74 18.39 -5.61 3.00
CA ALA A 74 17.72 -6.91 3.01
C ALA A 74 18.06 -7.75 4.26
N GLU A 75 19.30 -7.69 4.76
CA GLU A 75 19.70 -8.36 6.02
C GLU A 75 19.13 -7.66 7.26
N LEU A 76 19.14 -6.33 7.32
CA LEU A 76 18.51 -5.58 8.43
C LEU A 76 17.02 -5.97 8.57
N GLN A 77 16.30 -6.08 7.45
CA GLN A 77 14.89 -6.50 7.44
C GLN A 77 14.64 -7.92 7.95
N LYS A 78 15.66 -8.77 8.10
CA LYS A 78 15.54 -10.10 8.74
C LYS A 78 15.77 -10.04 10.25
N GLN A 79 16.35 -8.96 10.76
CA GLN A 79 16.64 -8.75 12.18
C GLN A 79 15.47 -8.06 12.92
N VAL A 80 14.57 -7.41 12.16
CA VAL A 80 13.31 -6.87 12.68
C VAL A 80 12.49 -7.97 13.37
N VAL A 81 11.91 -7.65 14.53
CA VAL A 81 11.14 -8.61 15.33
C VAL A 81 9.90 -9.08 14.54
N ARG A 82 9.47 -10.34 14.71
CA ARG A 82 8.33 -10.94 13.96
C ARG A 82 6.97 -10.25 14.16
N GLN A 83 6.88 -9.37 15.14
CA GLN A 83 5.79 -8.43 15.32
C GLN A 83 5.89 -7.39 14.20
N ASP A 84 6.90 -6.52 14.25
CA ASP A 84 7.14 -5.36 13.36
C ASP A 84 7.50 -5.70 11.90
N ASP A 85 7.20 -6.91 11.43
CA ASP A 85 7.40 -7.30 10.04
C ASP A 85 6.35 -6.65 9.12
N ILE A 86 6.71 -5.52 8.52
CA ILE A 86 5.84 -4.77 7.59
C ILE A 86 5.33 -5.62 6.41
N PHE A 87 6.03 -6.71 6.02
CA PHE A 87 5.55 -7.59 4.95
C PHE A 87 4.52 -8.64 5.40
N LYS A 88 4.18 -8.71 6.69
CA LYS A 88 3.33 -9.77 7.24
C LYS A 88 1.84 -9.42 7.24
N ASP A 89 1.50 -8.21 7.67
CA ASP A 89 0.13 -7.78 7.92
C ASP A 89 -0.15 -6.29 7.67
N ALA A 90 0.88 -5.50 7.36
CA ALA A 90 0.70 -4.08 7.06
C ALA A 90 -0.08 -3.87 5.76
N ARG A 91 -0.90 -2.82 5.75
CA ARG A 91 -1.65 -2.35 4.59
C ARG A 91 -1.45 -0.85 4.45
N LEU A 92 -1.15 -0.44 3.23
CA LEU A 92 -0.85 0.94 2.85
C LEU A 92 -1.94 1.43 1.91
N ALA A 93 -2.68 2.45 2.33
CA ALA A 93 -3.70 3.13 1.53
C ALA A 93 -3.28 4.58 1.22
N GLY A 94 -3.94 5.22 0.26
CA GLY A 94 -3.70 6.65 -0.03
C GLY A 94 -2.31 7.02 -0.56
N ILE A 95 -1.48 6.03 -0.96
CA ILE A 95 -0.07 6.19 -1.28
C ILE A 95 0.18 7.33 -2.28
N LYS A 96 0.99 8.31 -1.87
CA LYS A 96 1.65 9.31 -2.72
C LYS A 96 3.15 9.10 -2.66
N ILE A 97 3.82 9.37 -3.78
CA ILE A 97 5.27 9.29 -3.92
C ILE A 97 5.71 10.60 -4.56
N ASP A 98 6.52 11.36 -3.84
CA ASP A 98 6.94 12.69 -4.28
C ASP A 98 8.24 12.63 -5.10
N ALA A 99 8.66 13.79 -5.62
CA ALA A 99 9.87 13.91 -6.42
C ALA A 99 11.12 13.54 -5.59
N PRO A 100 12.05 12.71 -6.14
CA PRO A 100 13.29 12.38 -5.43
C PRO A 100 14.15 13.61 -5.12
N VAL A 101 14.62 13.72 -3.89
CA VAL A 101 15.53 14.76 -3.41
C VAL A 101 16.97 14.22 -3.39
N VAL A 102 17.94 14.99 -3.89
CA VAL A 102 19.34 14.54 -3.98
C VAL A 102 20.05 14.67 -2.63
N GLU A 103 20.48 13.54 -2.07
CA GLU A 103 21.14 13.46 -0.76
C GLU A 103 22.66 13.63 -0.87
N ARG A 104 23.07 14.90 -0.99
CA ARG A 104 24.49 15.26 -1.14
C ARG A 104 25.28 14.96 0.13
N GLY A 105 26.25 14.06 0.03
CA GLY A 105 27.11 13.69 1.14
C GLY A 105 26.51 12.63 2.07
N TYR A 106 25.47 11.92 1.64
CA TYR A 106 24.97 10.73 2.32
C TYR A 106 26.12 9.78 2.70
N LYS A 107 26.15 9.39 3.98
CA LYS A 107 27.07 8.40 4.52
C LYS A 107 26.28 7.12 4.76
N SER A 108 26.54 6.12 3.93
CA SER A 108 25.82 4.86 4.04
C SER A 108 26.14 4.14 5.36
N PRO A 109 25.12 3.65 6.10
CA PRO A 109 25.31 2.82 7.29
C PRO A 109 26.10 1.53 7.03
N ASP A 110 26.07 1.02 5.79
CA ASP A 110 26.84 -0.16 5.35
C ASP A 110 28.34 0.13 5.08
N GLY A 111 28.78 1.39 5.21
CA GLY A 111 30.15 1.83 4.94
C GLY A 111 30.54 1.91 3.45
N HIS A 112 29.67 1.51 2.52
CA HIS A 112 29.92 1.61 1.09
C HIS A 112 29.80 3.06 0.59
N ARG A 113 30.63 3.39 -0.40
CA ARG A 113 30.50 4.63 -1.18
C ARG A 113 29.66 4.37 -2.42
N TYR A 114 28.50 5.00 -2.48
CA TYR A 114 27.63 5.03 -3.65
C TYR A 114 27.93 6.24 -4.53
N ALA A 115 27.65 6.14 -5.83
CA ALA A 115 27.88 7.22 -6.78
C ALA A 115 26.82 8.33 -6.65
N ASP A 116 25.57 7.93 -6.43
CA ASP A 116 24.45 8.82 -6.18
C ASP A 116 23.57 8.26 -5.06
N ALA A 117 22.97 9.15 -4.29
CA ALA A 117 21.96 8.86 -3.28
C ALA A 117 20.80 9.86 -3.41
N VAL A 118 19.57 9.38 -3.22
CA VAL A 118 18.35 10.20 -3.22
C VAL A 118 17.40 9.75 -2.11
N ASN A 119 16.77 10.69 -1.42
CA ASN A 119 15.58 10.41 -0.62
C ASN A 119 14.34 10.48 -1.52
N VAL A 120 13.40 9.58 -1.34
CA VAL A 120 12.09 9.59 -1.99
C VAL A 120 11.04 9.68 -0.89
N PRO A 121 10.49 10.90 -0.65
CA PRO A 121 9.40 11.08 0.30
C PRO A 121 8.13 10.38 -0.19
N VAL A 122 7.38 9.83 0.75
CA VAL A 122 6.08 9.21 0.50
C VAL A 122 5.12 9.56 1.64
N SER A 123 3.83 9.55 1.33
CA SER A 123 2.77 9.62 2.35
C SER A 123 1.71 8.55 2.09
N PHE A 124 1.21 7.92 3.15
CA PHE A 124 0.21 6.86 3.09
C PHE A 124 -0.55 6.74 4.42
N ASP A 125 -1.72 6.12 4.39
CA ASP A 125 -2.40 5.64 5.59
C ASP A 125 -1.93 4.20 5.89
N LEU A 126 -1.33 3.99 7.06
CA LEU A 126 -0.84 2.71 7.54
C LEU A 126 -1.90 2.00 8.39
N GLN A 127 -2.06 0.69 8.19
CA GLN A 127 -2.92 -0.17 9.01
C GLN A 127 -2.23 -1.51 9.26
N HIS A 128 -2.33 -2.04 10.48
CA HIS A 128 -1.84 -3.38 10.83
C HIS A 128 -2.98 -4.25 11.40
N ALA A 129 -2.76 -5.56 11.48
CA ALA A 129 -3.70 -6.49 12.09
C ALA A 129 -3.52 -6.60 13.61
N HIS A 130 -2.33 -6.27 14.13
CA HIS A 130 -2.01 -6.22 15.56
C HIS A 130 -1.18 -4.97 15.89
N LEU A 131 -1.05 -4.65 17.18
CA LEU A 131 -0.29 -3.47 17.62
C LEU A 131 1.21 -3.64 17.34
N GLN A 132 1.78 -2.67 16.60
CA GLN A 132 3.19 -2.60 16.22
C GLN A 132 3.91 -1.42 16.89
N SER A 133 5.23 -1.33 16.74
CA SER A 133 6.01 -0.14 17.11
C SER A 133 5.66 1.11 16.30
N MET A 134 5.18 0.94 15.06
CA MET A 134 4.69 2.02 14.21
C MET A 134 3.16 2.09 14.30
N PRO A 135 2.57 3.23 14.71
CA PRO A 135 1.13 3.35 14.88
C PRO A 135 0.38 3.39 13.55
N ASP A 136 -0.86 2.90 13.57
CA ASP A 136 -1.80 3.02 12.45
C ASP A 136 -2.24 4.48 12.23
N GLY A 137 -2.51 4.83 10.97
CA GLY A 137 -2.98 6.15 10.55
C GLY A 137 -2.09 6.83 9.51
N PRO A 138 -2.32 8.14 9.27
CA PRO A 138 -1.53 8.93 8.33
C PRO A 138 -0.06 8.92 8.70
N THR A 139 0.78 8.58 7.71
CA THR A 139 2.23 8.43 7.83
C THR A 139 2.89 9.22 6.71
N ASP A 140 3.82 10.11 7.08
CA ASP A 140 4.86 10.61 6.19
C ASP A 140 6.13 9.76 6.42
N TRP A 141 6.83 9.41 5.34
CA TRP A 141 8.01 8.55 5.40
C TRP A 141 8.97 8.88 4.25
N GLY A 142 10.18 8.34 4.31
CA GLY A 142 11.14 8.43 3.21
C GLY A 142 11.96 7.17 3.05
N TYR A 143 12.24 6.83 1.80
CA TYR A 143 13.15 5.76 1.41
C TYR A 143 14.39 6.36 0.77
N LEU A 144 15.56 5.97 1.25
CA LEU A 144 16.81 6.41 0.66
C LEU A 144 17.32 5.35 -0.32
N LEU A 145 17.42 5.76 -1.58
CA LEU A 145 17.88 4.93 -2.69
C LEU A 145 19.28 5.32 -3.11
N VAL A 146 20.07 4.31 -3.45
CA VAL A 146 21.46 4.45 -3.88
C VAL A 146 21.68 3.73 -5.21
N ARG A 147 22.73 4.14 -5.93
CA ARG A 147 23.29 3.37 -7.05
C ARG A 147 24.81 3.44 -7.06
N THR A 148 25.44 2.36 -7.51
CA THR A 148 26.92 2.23 -7.51
C THR A 148 27.60 2.98 -8.65
N ALA A 149 26.89 3.29 -9.74
CA ALA A 149 27.36 4.11 -10.85
C ALA A 149 26.16 4.64 -11.67
N PRO A 150 26.35 5.68 -12.52
CA PRO A 150 25.36 6.08 -13.51
C PRO A 150 24.90 4.91 -14.38
N GLY A 151 23.59 4.82 -14.65
CA GLY A 151 22.99 3.72 -15.41
C GLY A 151 22.91 2.38 -14.69
N LYS A 152 23.39 2.25 -13.44
CA LYS A 152 23.10 1.09 -12.60
C LYS A 152 21.73 1.23 -11.91
N PRO A 153 21.04 0.11 -11.63
CA PRO A 153 19.74 0.15 -10.97
C PRO A 153 19.80 0.84 -9.62
N TRP A 154 18.75 1.59 -9.29
CA TRP A 154 18.53 2.09 -7.94
C TRP A 154 18.13 0.95 -7.00
N ARG A 155 18.57 1.02 -5.75
CA ARG A 155 18.20 0.09 -4.67
C ARG A 155 17.95 0.85 -3.39
N ILE A 156 16.92 0.46 -2.64
CA ILE A 156 16.63 1.01 -1.31
C ILE A 156 17.71 0.52 -0.34
N ASN A 157 18.39 1.45 0.31
CA ASN A 157 19.48 1.20 1.26
C ASN A 157 19.11 1.55 2.70
N ASP A 158 18.12 2.43 2.87
CA ASP A 158 17.70 2.94 4.16
C ASP A 158 16.23 3.39 4.11
N GLN A 159 15.60 3.58 5.27
CA GLN A 159 14.23 4.08 5.38
C GLN A 159 13.99 4.85 6.68
N GLY A 160 12.91 5.63 6.77
CA GLY A 160 12.56 6.40 7.96
C GLY A 160 13.18 7.80 7.97
N VAL A 161 13.34 8.39 6.77
CA VAL A 161 13.85 9.76 6.59
C VAL A 161 12.69 10.68 6.20
N GLY A 162 12.02 11.26 7.20
CA GLY A 162 10.89 12.20 7.05
C GLY A 162 10.62 12.92 8.36
#